data_AF-A0A4P7GYC7-F1
#
_entry.id   AF-A0A4P7GYC7-F1
#
_cell.length_a   1.000
_cell.length_b   1.000
_cell.length_c   1.000
_cell.angle_alpha   90.00
_cell.angle_beta   90.00
_cell.angle_gamma   90.00
#
_symmetry.space_group_name_H-M   'P 1'
#
loop_
_entity.id
_entity.type
_entity.pdbx_description
1 polymer ?
#
loop_
_entity_poly.entity_id
_entity_poly.type
_entity_poly.pdbx_seq_one_letter_code
_entity_poly.pdbx_strand_id
1 'polypeptide(L)'
;MIIQTANWIGSTVTPESAYRAVADKDSWRLSWLPDRALTPAQARAGMELDELLSDPDAVHDRMAQARVAACADHLGILREHAVILLAKRMAARLRRDQTVPHDHSGVLWGHR
;
A
#
# COMPACT_ATOMS: atom_id res chain seq x y z
N MET A 1 -0.49 10.82 4.26
CA MET A 1 -0.50 11.93 3.30
C MET A 1 -0.17 11.37 1.93
N ILE A 2 -1.08 11.57 0.97
CA ILE A 2 -0.90 11.11 -0.42
C ILE A 2 -0.07 12.12 -1.22
N ILE A 3 0.91 11.62 -1.96
CA ILE A 3 1.72 12.37 -2.92
C ILE A 3 1.41 11.82 -4.32
N GLN A 4 1.26 12.70 -5.31
CA GLN A 4 0.86 12.31 -6.66
C GLN A 4 1.69 13.03 -7.73
N THR A 5 2.12 12.27 -8.73
CA THR A 5 2.70 12.75 -9.99
C THR A 5 1.81 12.32 -11.17
N ALA A 6 2.26 12.59 -12.41
CA ALA A 6 1.49 12.25 -13.61
C ALA A 6 1.23 10.74 -13.77
N ASN A 7 2.12 9.87 -13.28
CA ASN A 7 2.07 8.42 -13.51
C ASN A 7 2.21 7.57 -12.24
N TRP A 8 2.25 8.21 -11.06
CA TRP A 8 2.46 7.54 -9.80
C TRP A 8 1.73 8.26 -8.67
N ILE A 9 1.20 7.49 -7.72
CA ILE A 9 0.60 7.96 -6.47
C ILE A 9 1.24 7.14 -5.35
N GLY A 10 1.65 7.78 -4.26
CA GLY A 10 2.18 7.09 -3.08
C GLY A 10 1.69 7.71 -1.79
N SER A 11 2.00 7.04 -0.68
CA SER A 11 1.74 7.51 0.67
C SER A 11 3.06 7.82 1.39
N THR A 12 3.04 8.79 2.29
CA THR A 12 4.12 8.99 3.27
C THR A 12 3.98 8.10 4.52
N VAL A 13 2.86 7.40 4.65
CA VAL A 13 2.49 6.60 5.83
C VAL A 13 2.63 5.11 5.52
N THR A 14 2.26 4.71 4.30
CA THR A 14 2.31 3.31 3.87
C THR A 14 3.35 3.11 2.76
N PRO A 15 3.90 1.89 2.62
CA PRO A 15 4.78 1.55 1.51
C PRO A 15 4.02 1.22 0.21
N GLU A 16 2.71 1.44 0.18
CA GLU A 16 1.90 1.15 -1.01
C GLU A 16 1.91 2.30 -2.00
N SER A 17 1.60 1.98 -3.25
CA SER A 17 1.56 2.95 -4.34
C SER A 17 0.59 2.54 -5.44
N ALA A 18 0.15 3.52 -6.21
CA ALA A 18 -0.49 3.33 -7.49
C ALA A 18 0.45 3.77 -8.61
N TYR A 19 0.44 3.04 -9.72
CA TYR A 19 1.23 3.39 -10.89
C TYR A 19 0.41 3.20 -12.16
N ARG A 20 0.65 4.06 -13.13
CA ARG A 20 0.06 3.96 -14.46
C ARG A 20 0.79 2.89 -15.28
N ALA A 21 0.05 2.02 -15.95
CA ALA A 21 0.63 1.01 -16.82
C ALA A 21 1.35 1.68 -18.01
N VAL A 22 2.46 1.08 -18.45
CA VAL A 22 3.23 1.61 -19.60
C VAL A 22 2.47 1.39 -20.92
N ALA A 23 1.78 0.25 -21.03
CA ALA A 23 1.06 -0.14 -22.24
C ALA A 23 -0.28 0.59 -22.42
N ASP A 24 -0.89 1.09 -21.34
CA ASP A 24 -2.18 1.77 -21.35
C ASP A 24 -2.16 2.94 -20.35
N LYS A 25 -2.26 4.15 -20.89
CA LYS A 25 -2.16 5.40 -20.11
C LYS A 25 -3.40 5.69 -19.27
N ASP A 26 -4.51 5.01 -19.50
CA ASP A 26 -5.71 5.18 -18.69
C ASP A 26 -5.86 4.07 -17.64
N SER A 27 -5.07 3.00 -17.76
CA SER A 27 -5.02 1.90 -16.80
C SER A 27 -4.01 2.16 -15.68
N TRP A 28 -4.53 2.30 -14.47
CA TRP A 28 -3.76 2.32 -13.23
C TRP A 28 -3.76 0.96 -12.55
N ARG A 29 -2.75 0.71 -11.71
CA ARG A 29 -2.65 -0.47 -10.86
C ARG A 29 -2.19 -0.06 -9.47
N LEU A 30 -2.68 -0.77 -8.46
CA LEU A 30 -2.21 -0.63 -7.09
C LEU A 30 -1.15 -1.69 -6.82
N SER A 31 -0.13 -1.36 -6.06
CA SER A 31 0.87 -2.32 -5.59
C SER A 31 0.23 -3.47 -4.80
N TRP A 32 -0.91 -3.21 -4.14
CA TRP A 32 -1.65 -4.20 -3.36
C TRP A 32 -2.82 -4.87 -4.07
N LEU A 33 -3.17 -4.41 -5.27
CA LEU A 33 -4.15 -5.04 -6.15
C LEU A 33 -3.63 -5.01 -7.60
N PRO A 34 -2.52 -5.73 -7.89
CA PRO A 34 -1.77 -5.57 -9.14
C PRO A 34 -2.48 -6.17 -10.37
N ASP A 35 -3.40 -7.09 -10.15
CA ASP A 35 -4.10 -7.84 -11.20
C ASP A 35 -5.34 -7.12 -11.73
N ARG A 36 -5.66 -5.94 -11.19
CA ARG A 36 -6.82 -5.15 -11.61
C ARG A 36 -6.39 -3.87 -12.30
N ALA A 37 -6.90 -3.66 -13.51
CA ALA A 37 -6.84 -2.36 -14.19
C ALA A 37 -7.88 -1.43 -13.55
N LEU A 38 -7.45 -0.22 -13.20
CA LEU A 38 -8.25 0.77 -12.49
C LEU A 38 -8.26 2.09 -13.26
N THR A 39 -9.32 2.86 -13.11
CA THR A 39 -9.34 4.25 -13.53
C THR A 39 -8.44 5.10 -12.60
N PRO A 40 -8.06 6.33 -13.00
CA PRO A 40 -7.32 7.24 -12.11
C PRO A 40 -8.05 7.51 -10.78
N ALA A 41 -9.38 7.64 -10.81
CA ALA A 41 -10.20 7.86 -9.62
C ALA A 41 -10.18 6.64 -8.68
N GLN A 42 -10.26 5.44 -9.24
CA GLN A 42 -10.13 4.19 -8.48
C GLN A 42 -8.75 4.02 -7.87
N ALA A 43 -7.69 4.34 -8.62
CA ALA A 43 -6.34 4.32 -8.10
C ALA A 43 -6.17 5.26 -6.90
N ARG A 44 -6.73 6.48 -6.98
CA ARG A 44 -6.72 7.43 -5.86
C ARG A 44 -7.52 6.91 -4.66
N ALA A 45 -8.71 6.35 -4.88
CA ALA A 45 -9.52 5.75 -3.82
C ALA A 45 -8.82 4.55 -3.16
N GLY A 46 -8.07 3.75 -3.92
CA GLY A 46 -7.27 2.65 -3.37
C GLY A 46 -6.09 3.08 -2.53
N MET A 47 -5.46 4.21 -2.86
CA MET A 47 -4.44 4.81 -2.01
C MET A 47 -5.02 5.39 -0.72
N GLU A 48 -6.19 6.04 -0.80
CA GLU A 48 -6.89 6.55 0.37
C GLU A 48 -7.37 5.41 1.29
N LEU A 49 -7.90 4.33 0.70
CA LEU A 49 -8.31 3.14 1.45
C LEU A 49 -7.14 2.53 2.23
N ASP A 50 -5.98 2.39 1.59
CA ASP A 50 -4.78 1.88 2.24
C ASP A 50 -4.29 2.78 3.39
N GLU A 51 -4.26 4.11 3.21
CA GLU A 51 -3.93 5.03 4.30
C GLU A 51 -4.90 4.90 5.48
N LEU A 52 -6.21 4.86 5.21
CA LEU A 52 -7.24 4.75 6.26
C LEU A 52 -7.14 3.42 7.03
N LEU A 53 -6.82 2.33 6.34
CA LEU A 53 -6.68 1.01 6.97
C LEU A 53 -5.34 0.83 7.70
N SER A 54 -4.36 1.69 7.44
CA SER A 54 -3.05 1.64 8.08
C SER A 54 -3.04 2.17 9.52
N ASP A 55 -4.06 2.96 9.90
CA ASP A 55 -4.21 3.51 11.25
C ASP A 55 -5.15 2.63 12.10
N PRO A 56 -4.62 1.83 13.03
CA PRO A 56 -5.44 0.98 13.90
C PRO A 56 -6.27 1.78 14.91
N ASP A 57 -5.87 3.00 15.27
CA ASP A 57 -6.56 3.82 16.26
C ASP A 57 -7.88 4.40 15.68
N ALA A 58 -8.00 4.45 14.35
CA ALA A 58 -9.19 4.89 13.64
C ALA A 58 -10.34 3.87 13.58
N VAL A 59 -10.19 2.68 14.19
CA VAL A 59 -11.21 1.59 14.11
C VAL A 59 -12.56 1.99 14.72
N HIS A 60 -12.56 2.85 15.73
CA HIS A 60 -13.78 3.35 16.39
C HIS A 60 -14.29 4.67 15.80
N ASP A 61 -13.53 5.30 14.90
CA ASP A 61 -13.96 6.52 14.20
C ASP A 61 -14.95 6.17 13.09
N ARG A 62 -16.24 6.43 13.33
CA ARG A 62 -17.31 6.17 12.37
C ARG A 62 -17.13 6.89 11.04
N MET A 63 -16.53 8.08 11.03
CA MET A 63 -16.28 8.82 9.79
C MET A 63 -15.20 8.14 8.96
N ALA A 64 -14.12 7.70 9.62
CA ALA A 64 -13.09 6.89 8.96
C ALA A 64 -13.69 5.58 8.42
N GLN A 65 -14.53 4.89 9.19
CA GLN A 65 -15.20 3.66 8.73
C GLN A 65 -16.10 3.91 7.50
N ALA A 66 -16.83 5.03 7.46
CA ALA A 66 -17.66 5.40 6.31
C ALA A 66 -16.82 5.67 5.05
N ARG A 67 -15.67 6.35 5.20
CA ARG A 67 -14.73 6.60 4.09
C ARG A 67 -14.10 5.31 3.58
N VAL A 68 -13.70 4.41 4.49
CA VAL A 68 -13.22 3.06 4.14
C VAL A 68 -14.24 2.33 3.27
N ALA A 69 -15.52 2.33 3.66
CA ALA A 69 -16.59 1.71 2.89
C ALA A 69 -16.75 2.35 1.50
N ALA A 70 -16.80 3.69 1.43
CA ALA A 70 -16.94 4.41 0.17
C ALA A 70 -15.78 4.14 -0.80
N CYS A 71 -14.54 4.08 -0.30
CA CYS A 71 -13.38 3.75 -1.14
C CYS A 71 -13.42 2.30 -1.63
N ALA A 72 -13.81 1.35 -0.77
CA ALA A 72 -13.95 -0.07 -1.14
C ALA A 72 -15.05 -0.25 -2.21
N ASP A 73 -16.18 0.43 -2.07
CA ASP A 73 -17.27 0.44 -3.04
C ASP A 73 -16.82 1.03 -4.38
N HIS A 74 -16.03 2.11 -4.37
CA HIS A 74 -15.50 2.71 -5.60
C HIS A 74 -14.55 1.75 -6.35
N LEU A 75 -13.82 0.93 -5.60
CA LEU A 75 -13.00 -0.15 -6.15
C LEU A 75 -13.82 -1.39 -6.52
N GLY A 76 -15.09 -1.48 -6.14
CA GLY A 76 -15.91 -2.67 -6.31
C GLY A 76 -15.30 -3.90 -5.65
N ILE A 77 -14.82 -3.75 -4.41
CA ILE A 77 -14.34 -4.85 -3.56
C ILE A 77 -14.94 -4.72 -2.16
N LEU A 78 -14.99 -5.83 -1.43
CA LEU A 78 -15.32 -5.79 -0.01
C LEU A 78 -14.17 -5.19 0.80
N ARG A 79 -14.51 -4.45 1.87
CA ARG A 79 -13.53 -3.91 2.82
C ARG A 79 -12.63 -5.01 3.37
N GLU A 80 -13.21 -6.14 3.77
CA GLU A 80 -12.50 -7.28 4.36
C GLU A 80 -11.46 -7.84 3.37
N HIS A 81 -11.78 -7.82 2.08
CA HIS A 81 -10.85 -8.25 1.04
C HIS A 81 -9.64 -7.30 0.94
N ALA A 82 -9.87 -5.99 1.01
CA ALA A 82 -8.78 -5.01 1.04
C ALA A 82 -7.86 -5.22 2.25
N VAL A 83 -8.43 -5.42 3.45
CA VAL A 83 -7.68 -5.73 4.67
C VAL A 83 -6.81 -6.98 4.48
N ILE A 84 -7.36 -8.06 3.93
CA ILE A 84 -6.63 -9.31 3.71
C ILE A 84 -5.46 -9.10 2.72
N LEU A 85 -5.68 -8.39 1.62
CA LEU A 85 -4.64 -8.13 0.61
C LEU A 85 -3.48 -7.31 1.19
N LEU A 86 -3.80 -6.25 1.94
CA LEU A 86 -2.81 -5.41 2.60
C LEU A 86 -2.04 -6.17 3.69
N ALA A 87 -2.73 -6.93 4.53
CA ALA A 87 -2.10 -7.77 5.55
C ALA A 87 -1.14 -8.81 4.94
N LYS A 88 -1.52 -9.45 3.83
CA LYS A 88 -0.63 -10.40 3.10
C LYS A 88 0.66 -9.73 2.64
N ARG A 89 0.58 -8.48 2.18
CA ARG A 89 1.75 -7.71 1.75
C ARG A 89 2.63 -7.25 2.91
N MET A 90 2.02 -6.81 4.00
CA MET A 90 2.76 -6.52 5.23
C MET A 90 3.53 -7.76 5.71
N ALA A 91 2.85 -8.91 5.77
CA ALA A 91 3.50 -10.17 6.15
C ALA A 91 4.62 -10.58 5.18
N ALA A 92 4.44 -10.35 3.87
CA ALA A 92 5.48 -10.61 2.89
C ALA A 92 6.71 -9.71 3.06
N ARG A 93 6.53 -8.44 3.43
CA ARG A 93 7.63 -7.52 3.76
C ARG A 93 8.38 -7.96 5.01
N LEU A 94 7.66 -8.23 6.10
CA LEU A 94 8.25 -8.69 7.36
C LEU A 94 9.08 -9.97 7.19
N ARG A 95 8.60 -10.91 6.37
CA ARG A 95 9.37 -12.12 6.02
C ARG A 95 10.65 -11.80 5.25
N ARG A 96 10.64 -10.84 4.33
CA ARG A 96 11.85 -10.43 3.60
C ARG A 96 12.88 -9.80 4.52
N ASP A 97 12.46 -8.94 5.43
CA ASP A 97 13.37 -8.27 6.37
C ASP A 97 14.05 -9.26 7.34
N GLN A 98 13.34 -10.33 7.72
CA GLN A 98 13.91 -11.42 8.54
C GLN A 98 14.95 -12.27 7.79
N THR A 99 14.89 -12.32 6.45
CA THR A 99 15.81 -13.14 5.63
C THR A 99 17.09 -12.42 5.21
N VAL A 100 17.20 -11.11 5.44
CA VAL A 100 18.47 -10.39 5.30
C VAL A 100 19.29 -10.64 6.57
N PRO A 101 20.44 -11.34 6.51
CA PRO A 101 21.26 -11.52 7.70
C PRO A 101 21.68 -10.14 8.22
N HIS A 102 21.36 -9.82 9.48
CA HIS A 102 22.11 -8.78 10.19
C HIS A 102 23.54 -9.30 10.35
N ASP A 103 24.40 -8.88 9.43
CA ASP A 103 25.83 -9.10 9.53
C ASP A 103 26.34 -8.31 10.75
N HIS A 104 26.33 -8.97 11.91
CA HIS A 104 27.07 -8.54 13.10
C HIS A 104 28.56 -8.93 12.97
N SER A 105 29.19 -8.66 11.83
CA SER A 105 30.65 -8.70 11.72
C SER A 105 31.20 -7.37 12.22
N GLY A 106 31.46 -7.36 13.52
CA GLY A 106 32.26 -6.35 14.18
C GLY A 106 33.53 -6.06 13.38
N VAL A 107 33.79 -4.78 13.20
CA VAL A 107 35.00 -4.26 12.56
C VAL A 107 36.20 -4.68 13.40
N LEU A 108 36.83 -5.80 13.04
CA LEU A 108 38.16 -6.14 13.52
C LEU A 108 39.17 -5.30 12.72
N TRP A 109 39.44 -4.10 13.22
CA TRP A 109 40.67 -3.37 12.92
C TRP A 109 41.85 -4.19 13.46
N GLY A 110 42.37 -5.09 12.63
CA GLY A 110 43.58 -5.85 12.90
C GLY A 110 44.78 -5.17 12.24
N HIS A 111 45.60 -4.52 13.06
CA HIS A 111 46.94 -4.06 12.70
C HIS A 111 47.77 -5.16 12.01
N ARG A 112 48.34 -4.85 10.85
CA ARG A 112 49.76 -5.11 10.58
C ARG A 112 50.27 -4.27 9.42
#